data_AF-A0A7S3TF81-F1
#
_entry.id   AF-A0A7S3TF81-F1
#
_cell.length_a   1.000
_cell.length_b   1.000
_cell.length_c   1.000
_cell.angle_alpha   90.00
_cell.angle_beta   90.00
_cell.angle_gamma   90.00
#
_symmetry.space_group_name_H-M   'P 1'
#
loop_
_entity.id
_entity.type
_entity.pdbx_description
1 polymer ?
#
loop_
_entity_poly.entity_id
_entity_poly.type
_entity_poly.pdbx_seq_one_letter_code
_entity_poly.pdbx_strand_id
1 'polypeptide(L)'
;QLELYAVVALSIQWAVFFLHGLPRRSEALYDLSGSATHLAVVVASLVSEQRVRSPRQILCAVASIVWLTRLGTFLYVRITKDAKDERFDSLKKSGITFMGAWTIQALWVLLIQTPVLLVNDTDDNIPSSAIDALAAAGWIVGFCTEFLADVQKFTFRADPANRH
;
A
#
# COMPACT_ATOMS: atom_id res chain seq x y z
N GLN A 1 -3.52 19.90 -2.16
CA GLN A 1 -3.79 18.62 -2.86
C GLN A 1 -4.08 17.42 -1.95
N LEU A 2 -3.60 17.41 -0.70
CA LEU A 2 -3.75 16.24 0.19
C LEU A 2 -5.21 15.78 0.40
N GLU A 3 -6.15 16.74 0.45
CA GLU A 3 -7.59 16.45 0.57
C GLU A 3 -8.12 15.58 -0.58
N LEU A 4 -7.68 15.83 -1.82
CA LEU A 4 -8.05 15.03 -2.98
C LEU A 4 -7.62 13.57 -2.80
N TYR A 5 -6.37 13.36 -2.37
CA TYR A 5 -5.84 12.01 -2.14
C TYR A 5 -6.56 11.31 -1.00
N ALA A 6 -6.91 12.05 0.06
CA ALA A 6 -7.69 11.52 1.17
C ALA A 6 -9.09 11.07 0.74
N VAL A 7 -9.77 11.90 -0.07
CA VAL A 7 -11.08 11.55 -0.65
C VAL A 7 -10.96 10.32 -1.56
N VAL A 8 -9.95 10.25 -2.43
CA VAL A 8 -9.70 9.08 -3.29
C VAL A 8 -9.49 7.82 -2.44
N ALA A 9 -8.64 7.90 -1.41
CA ALA A 9 -8.35 6.76 -0.55
C ALA A 9 -9.57 6.26 0.21
N LEU A 10 -10.32 7.16 0.84
CA LEU A 10 -11.56 6.82 1.54
C LEU A 10 -12.62 6.28 0.58
N SER A 11 -12.76 6.88 -0.60
CA SER A 11 -13.75 6.46 -1.60
C SER A 11 -13.51 5.04 -2.08
N ILE A 12 -12.25 4.67 -2.37
CA ILE A 12 -11.91 3.30 -2.79
C ILE A 12 -12.21 2.31 -1.66
N GLN A 13 -11.74 2.61 -0.45
CA GLN A 13 -11.91 1.70 0.70
C GLN A 13 -13.38 1.52 1.07
N TRP A 14 -14.15 2.60 1.13
CA TRP A 14 -15.57 2.53 1.43
C TRP A 14 -16.37 1.89 0.29
N ALA A 15 -16.02 2.14 -0.97
CA ALA A 15 -16.67 1.46 -2.09
C ALA A 15 -16.48 -0.05 -2.00
N VAL A 16 -15.25 -0.54 -1.77
CA VAL A 16 -15.00 -1.98 -1.63
C VAL A 16 -15.67 -2.53 -0.36
N PHE A 17 -15.68 -1.79 0.73
CA PHE A 17 -16.39 -2.17 1.95
C PHE A 17 -17.89 -2.34 1.69
N PHE A 18 -18.58 -1.37 1.09
CA PHE A 18 -20.02 -1.44 0.87
C PHE A 18 -20.42 -2.43 -0.22
N LEU A 19 -19.61 -2.59 -1.29
CA LEU A 19 -19.91 -3.49 -2.40
C LEU A 19 -19.53 -4.94 -2.12
N HIS A 20 -18.50 -5.18 -1.31
CA HIS A 20 -17.98 -6.52 -1.04
C HIS A 20 -17.86 -6.85 0.45
N GLY A 21 -17.19 -6.00 1.23
CA GLY A 21 -16.86 -6.27 2.64
C GLY A 21 -18.11 -6.54 3.48
N LEU A 22 -19.03 -5.60 3.52
CA LEU A 22 -20.23 -5.64 4.34
C LEU A 22 -21.24 -6.70 3.89
N PRO A 23 -21.61 -6.84 2.59
CA PRO A 23 -22.59 -7.83 2.16
C PRO A 23 -22.11 -9.28 2.32
N ARG A 24 -20.81 -9.53 2.10
CA ARG A 24 -20.23 -10.89 2.19
C ARG A 24 -19.53 -11.18 3.52
N ARG A 25 -19.48 -10.20 4.44
CA ARG A 25 -18.70 -10.25 5.69
C ARG A 25 -17.29 -10.81 5.47
N SER A 26 -16.64 -10.34 4.39
CA SER A 26 -15.39 -10.88 3.89
C SER A 26 -14.31 -9.82 3.74
N GLU A 27 -13.11 -10.18 4.19
CA GLU A 27 -11.85 -9.46 4.12
C GLU A 27 -11.03 -9.83 2.88
N ALA A 28 -11.54 -10.70 2.00
CA ALA A 28 -10.76 -11.23 0.87
C ALA A 28 -10.20 -10.14 -0.06
N LEU A 29 -10.92 -9.02 -0.21
CA LEU A 29 -10.50 -7.88 -1.02
C LEU A 29 -9.80 -6.77 -0.21
N TYR A 30 -9.64 -6.94 1.11
CA TYR A 30 -9.07 -5.91 1.97
C TYR A 30 -7.66 -5.55 1.52
N ASP A 31 -6.75 -6.51 1.45
CA ASP A 31 -5.35 -6.26 1.05
C ASP A 31 -5.25 -5.78 -0.42
N LEU A 32 -6.03 -6.37 -1.33
CA LEU A 32 -6.07 -5.96 -2.74
C LEU A 32 -6.53 -4.50 -2.90
N SER A 33 -7.58 -4.12 -2.18
CA SER A 33 -8.09 -2.74 -2.21
C SER A 33 -7.07 -1.75 -1.65
N GLY A 34 -6.29 -2.15 -0.64
CA GLY A 34 -5.19 -1.34 -0.11
C GLY A 34 -4.15 -1.04 -1.17
N SER A 35 -3.65 -2.08 -1.86
CA SER A 35 -2.69 -1.91 -2.95
C SER A 35 -3.25 -1.08 -4.11
N ALA A 36 -4.51 -1.31 -4.49
CA ALA A 36 -5.19 -0.47 -5.49
C ALA A 36 -5.28 0.99 -5.05
N THR A 37 -5.51 1.24 -3.76
CA THR A 37 -5.57 2.58 -3.19
C THR A 37 -4.20 3.27 -3.22
N HIS A 38 -3.13 2.56 -2.85
CA HIS A 38 -1.77 3.08 -2.99
C HIS A 38 -1.46 3.49 -4.43
N LEU A 39 -1.77 2.61 -5.39
CA LEU A 39 -1.55 2.88 -6.80
C LEU A 39 -2.34 4.11 -7.26
N ALA A 40 -3.63 4.17 -6.92
CA ALA A 40 -4.50 5.28 -7.30
C ALA A 40 -4.00 6.61 -6.76
N VAL A 41 -3.57 6.66 -5.50
CA VAL A 41 -3.06 7.87 -4.85
C VAL A 41 -1.72 8.33 -5.46
N VAL A 42 -0.79 7.40 -5.72
CA VAL A 42 0.49 7.72 -6.38
C VAL A 42 0.26 8.22 -7.81
N VAL A 43 -0.55 7.52 -8.59
CA VAL A 43 -0.86 7.92 -9.97
C VAL A 43 -1.59 9.26 -10.00
N ALA A 44 -2.58 9.46 -9.13
CA ALA A 44 -3.28 10.74 -8.99
C ALA A 44 -2.30 11.88 -8.73
N SER A 45 -1.29 11.67 -7.88
CA SER A 45 -0.26 12.69 -7.62
C SER A 45 0.65 13.01 -8.81
N LEU A 46 0.80 12.07 -9.75
CA LEU A 46 1.56 12.28 -10.98
C LEU A 46 0.76 12.98 -12.10
N VAL A 47 -0.57 12.91 -12.05
CA VAL A 47 -1.44 13.43 -13.13
C VAL A 47 -2.28 14.63 -12.73
N SER A 48 -2.47 14.89 -11.43
CA SER A 48 -3.36 15.94 -10.91
C SER A 48 -3.00 17.35 -11.38
N GLU A 49 -1.72 17.60 -11.63
CA GLU A 49 -1.24 18.87 -12.18
C GLU A 49 -0.33 18.65 -13.39
N GLN A 50 -0.51 19.53 -14.38
CA GLN A 50 0.35 19.63 -15.55
C GLN A 50 1.69 20.26 -15.15
N ARG A 51 2.50 19.50 -14.42
CA ARG A 51 3.89 19.82 -14.09
C ARG A 51 4.82 18.93 -14.89
N VAL A 52 5.96 19.51 -15.30
CA VAL A 52 7.07 18.72 -15.82
C VAL A 52 7.63 17.93 -14.64
N ARG A 53 7.64 16.60 -14.75
CA ARG A 53 8.10 15.73 -13.65
C ARG A 53 9.60 15.53 -13.72
N SER A 54 10.28 15.81 -12.62
CA SER A 54 11.71 15.56 -12.52
C SER A 54 12.00 14.05 -12.46
N PRO A 55 13.22 13.60 -12.82
CA PRO A 55 13.63 12.21 -12.65
C PRO A 55 13.49 11.70 -11.21
N ARG A 56 13.66 12.58 -10.20
CA ARG A 56 13.48 12.27 -8.78
C ARG A 56 12.02 11.91 -8.47
N GLN A 57 11.07 12.72 -8.94
CA GLN A 57 9.64 12.48 -8.74
C GLN A 57 9.21 11.15 -9.38
N ILE A 58 9.67 10.90 -10.60
CA ILE A 58 9.40 9.63 -11.31
C ILE A 58 10.01 8.46 -10.54
N LEU A 59 11.26 8.58 -10.08
CA LEU A 59 11.94 7.53 -9.31
C LEU A 59 11.18 7.20 -8.01
N CYS A 60 10.79 8.21 -7.24
CA CYS A 60 10.02 8.02 -6.00
C CYS A 60 8.68 7.33 -6.25
N ALA A 61 7.96 7.73 -7.30
CA ALA A 61 6.69 7.11 -7.66
C ALA A 61 6.87 5.65 -8.12
N VAL A 62 7.86 5.37 -8.97
CA VAL A 62 8.18 4.01 -9.43
C VAL A 62 8.59 3.13 -8.24
N ALA A 63 9.46 3.63 -7.36
CA ALA A 63 9.86 2.91 -6.14
C ALA A 63 8.64 2.57 -5.28
N SER A 64 7.73 3.52 -5.08
CA SER A 64 6.49 3.28 -4.34
C SER A 64 5.59 2.22 -5.02
N ILE A 65 5.45 2.28 -6.35
CA ILE A 65 4.67 1.30 -7.13
C ILE A 65 5.29 -0.10 -7.10
N VAL A 66 6.61 -0.20 -7.21
CA VAL A 66 7.31 -1.49 -7.11
C VAL A 66 7.11 -2.09 -5.71
N TRP A 67 7.29 -1.28 -4.67
CA TRP A 67 7.10 -1.71 -3.29
C TRP A 67 5.66 -2.18 -3.02
N LEU A 68 4.65 -1.38 -3.39
CA LEU A 68 3.24 -1.70 -3.14
C LEU A 68 2.81 -2.94 -3.92
N THR A 69 3.29 -3.11 -5.16
CA THR A 69 2.91 -4.22 -6.02
C THR A 69 3.45 -5.53 -5.44
N ARG A 70 4.71 -5.52 -5.00
CA ARG A 70 5.29 -6.67 -4.32
C ARG A 70 4.57 -6.97 -3.01
N LEU A 71 4.27 -5.95 -2.19
CA LEU A 71 3.58 -6.15 -0.89
C LEU A 71 2.18 -6.72 -1.11
N GLY A 72 1.41 -6.08 -1.99
CA GLY A 72 0.04 -6.47 -2.32
C GLY A 72 -0.04 -7.88 -2.86
N THR A 73 0.88 -8.24 -3.76
CA THR A 73 0.95 -9.60 -4.32
C THR A 73 1.25 -10.61 -3.23
N PHE A 74 2.22 -10.35 -2.36
CA PHE A 74 2.57 -11.25 -1.27
C PHE A 74 1.39 -11.45 -0.29
N LEU A 75 0.73 -10.37 0.11
CA LEU A 75 -0.42 -10.41 1.01
C LEU A 75 -1.62 -11.14 0.39
N TYR A 76 -1.91 -10.89 -0.89
CA TYR A 76 -2.97 -11.58 -1.61
C TYR A 76 -2.70 -13.09 -1.72
N VAL A 77 -1.48 -13.49 -2.10
CA VAL A 77 -1.08 -14.89 -2.14
C VAL A 77 -1.22 -15.54 -0.76
N ARG A 78 -0.88 -14.84 0.33
CA ARG A 78 -1.07 -15.35 1.69
C ARG A 78 -2.54 -15.60 2.01
N ILE A 79 -3.42 -14.63 1.77
CA ILE A 79 -4.86 -14.79 2.04
C ILE A 79 -5.45 -15.93 1.22
N THR A 80 -5.07 -16.08 -0.05
CA THR A 80 -5.59 -17.18 -0.87
C THR A 80 -5.18 -18.56 -0.36
N LYS A 81 -4.04 -18.68 0.33
CA LYS A 81 -3.57 -19.94 0.93
C LYS A 81 -4.14 -20.21 2.32
N ASP A 82 -4.18 -19.19 3.17
CA ASP A 82 -4.64 -19.32 4.55
C ASP A 82 -6.17 -19.23 4.66
N ALA A 83 -6.87 -18.88 3.56
CA ALA A 83 -8.32 -18.74 3.37
C ALA A 83 -9.02 -17.70 4.27
N LYS A 84 -8.44 -17.36 5.42
CA LYS A 84 -9.02 -16.49 6.42
C LYS A 84 -7.93 -15.83 7.26
N ASP A 85 -8.20 -14.61 7.70
CA ASP A 85 -7.32 -13.91 8.64
C ASP A 85 -8.02 -13.79 10.00
N GLU A 86 -7.48 -14.48 11.01
CA GLU A 86 -8.05 -14.54 12.37
C GLU A 86 -8.23 -13.14 12.99
N ARG A 87 -7.44 -12.15 12.58
CA ARG A 87 -7.55 -10.77 13.07
C ARG A 87 -8.91 -10.15 12.75
N PHE A 88 -9.53 -10.55 11.64
CA PHE A 88 -10.82 -10.01 11.22
C PHE A 88 -12.01 -10.67 11.93
N ASP A 89 -11.82 -11.77 12.65
CA ASP A 89 -12.92 -12.48 13.29
C ASP A 89 -13.57 -11.70 14.42
N SER A 90 -12.78 -10.93 15.17
CA SER A 90 -13.30 -10.00 16.17
C SER A 90 -13.96 -8.78 15.51
N LEU A 91 -13.35 -8.26 14.45
CA LEU A 91 -13.77 -7.04 13.77
C LEU A 91 -15.11 -7.22 13.04
N LYS A 92 -15.32 -8.38 12.39
CA LYS A 92 -16.54 -8.70 11.65
C LYS A 92 -17.79 -8.80 12.53
N LYS A 93 -17.67 -8.92 13.85
CA LYS A 93 -18.81 -9.01 14.80
C LYS A 93 -19.64 -7.73 14.81
N SER A 94 -19.00 -6.57 14.63
CA SER A 94 -19.67 -5.26 14.58
C SER A 94 -19.42 -4.61 13.22
N GLY A 95 -20.49 -4.17 12.55
CA GLY A 95 -20.36 -3.47 11.26
C GLY A 95 -19.49 -2.21 11.37
N ILE A 96 -19.58 -1.49 12.50
CA ILE A 96 -18.81 -0.28 12.76
C ILE A 96 -17.33 -0.60 12.97
N THR A 97 -17.02 -1.62 13.79
CA THR A 97 -15.63 -2.03 14.03
C THR A 97 -14.99 -2.59 12.76
N PHE A 98 -15.76 -3.31 11.95
CA PHE A 98 -15.28 -3.79 10.66
C PHE A 98 -15.00 -2.62 9.71
N MET A 99 -15.94 -1.68 9.54
CA MET A 99 -15.73 -0.44 8.76
C MET A 99 -14.53 0.38 9.25
N GLY A 100 -14.30 0.38 10.56
CA GLY A 100 -13.13 1.00 11.18
C GLY A 100 -11.82 0.47 10.60
N ALA A 101 -11.72 -0.84 10.34
CA ALA A 101 -10.53 -1.42 9.71
C ALA A 101 -10.27 -0.83 8.32
N TRP A 102 -11.29 -0.77 7.46
CA TRP A 102 -11.20 -0.21 6.10
C TRP A 102 -10.85 1.30 6.12
N THR A 103 -11.35 2.02 7.12
CA THR A 103 -11.03 3.44 7.30
C THR A 103 -9.59 3.64 7.78
N ILE A 104 -9.14 2.84 8.75
CA ILE A 104 -7.74 2.81 9.19
C ILE A 104 -6.82 2.45 8.03
N GLN A 105 -7.24 1.54 7.14
CA GLN A 105 -6.48 1.22 5.93
C GLN A 105 -6.32 2.42 5.01
N ALA A 106 -7.38 3.17 4.73
CA ALA A 106 -7.29 4.40 3.93
C ALA A 106 -6.29 5.39 4.54
N LEU A 107 -6.37 5.62 5.85
CA LEU A 107 -5.46 6.50 6.59
C LEU A 107 -4.02 6.00 6.55
N TRP A 108 -3.83 4.68 6.67
CA TRP A 108 -2.53 4.05 6.58
C TRP A 108 -1.89 4.25 5.21
N VAL A 109 -2.66 4.08 4.13
CA VAL A 109 -2.17 4.35 2.76
C VAL A 109 -1.70 5.79 2.64
N LEU A 110 -2.50 6.76 3.11
CA LEU A 110 -2.13 8.18 3.05
C LEU A 110 -0.86 8.46 3.83
N LEU A 111 -0.75 7.94 5.05
CA LEU A 111 0.42 8.12 5.89
C LEU A 111 1.69 7.62 5.19
N ILE A 112 1.68 6.39 4.68
CA ILE A 112 2.82 5.79 4.00
C ILE A 112 3.17 6.52 2.70
N GLN A 113 2.18 7.03 1.97
CA GLN A 113 2.40 7.71 0.70
C GLN A 113 2.71 9.19 0.84
N THR A 114 2.52 9.79 2.03
CA THR A 114 2.76 11.22 2.27
C THR A 114 4.11 11.72 1.72
N PRO A 115 5.25 11.02 1.90
CA PRO A 115 6.53 11.50 1.36
C PRO A 115 6.53 11.61 -0.17
N VAL A 116 5.94 10.64 -0.88
CA VAL A 116 5.83 10.63 -2.34
C VAL A 116 4.88 11.73 -2.81
N LEU A 117 3.76 11.91 -2.09
CA LEU A 117 2.78 12.96 -2.39
C LEU A 117 3.39 14.35 -2.27
N LEU A 118 4.16 14.61 -1.21
CA LEU A 118 4.82 15.88 -0.99
C LEU A 118 5.88 16.17 -2.06
N VAL A 119 6.69 15.17 -2.44
CA VAL A 119 7.69 15.30 -3.51
C VAL A 119 7.00 15.61 -4.85
N ASN A 120 5.84 15.03 -5.11
CA ASN A 120 5.08 15.24 -6.33
C ASN A 120 4.28 16.58 -6.36
N ASP A 121 4.06 17.21 -5.21
CA ASP A 121 3.33 18.49 -5.06
C ASP A 121 4.25 19.72 -5.22
N THR A 122 5.57 19.52 -5.29
CA THR A 122 6.57 20.59 -5.44
C THR A 122 7.17 20.63 -6.85
N ASP A 123 7.47 21.84 -7.35
CA ASP A 123 8.29 21.99 -8.56
C ASP A 123 9.74 21.66 -8.24
N ASP A 124 10.26 20.61 -8.88
CA ASP A 124 11.65 20.17 -8.71
C ASP A 124 12.49 20.54 -9.94
N ASN A 125 13.15 21.70 -9.85
CA ASN A 125 14.10 22.18 -10.85
C ASN A 125 15.55 21.83 -10.51
N ILE A 126 15.78 21.07 -9.44
CA ILE A 126 17.13 20.76 -8.95
C ILE A 126 17.64 19.51 -9.69
N PRO A 127 18.83 19.56 -10.32
CA PRO A 127 19.41 18.39 -10.95
C PRO A 127 19.59 17.24 -9.96
N SER A 128 19.49 16.00 -10.47
CA SER A 128 19.80 14.80 -9.69
C SER A 128 21.23 14.87 -9.11
N SER A 129 21.36 14.51 -7.85
CA SER A 129 22.59 14.62 -7.07
C SER A 129 23.08 13.26 -6.57
N ALA A 130 24.29 13.22 -6.02
CA ALA A 130 24.82 12.01 -5.38
C ALA A 130 23.95 11.52 -4.19
N ILE A 131 23.22 12.43 -3.54
CA ILE A 131 22.28 12.09 -2.45
C ILE A 131 21.13 11.25 -2.98
N ASP A 132 20.65 11.53 -4.20
CA ASP A 132 19.57 10.77 -4.82
C ASP A 132 20.00 9.33 -5.13
N ALA A 133 21.25 9.16 -5.58
CA ALA A 133 21.84 7.83 -5.77
C ALA A 133 22.00 7.06 -4.45
N LEU A 134 22.43 7.74 -3.38
CA LEU A 134 22.54 7.12 -2.05
C LEU A 134 21.16 6.72 -1.49
N ALA A 135 20.15 7.58 -1.66
CA ALA A 135 18.77 7.30 -1.26
C ALA A 135 18.20 6.11 -2.05
N ALA A 136 18.44 6.04 -3.35
CA ALA A 136 18.04 4.92 -4.19
C ALA A 136 18.72 3.61 -3.75
N ALA A 137 20.02 3.66 -3.45
CA ALA A 137 20.76 2.49 -2.94
C ALA A 137 20.21 2.02 -1.59
N GLY A 138 19.93 2.95 -0.66
CA GLY A 138 19.32 2.63 0.63
C GLY A 138 17.93 2.01 0.48
N TRP A 139 17.12 2.53 -0.45
CA TRP A 139 15.81 1.96 -0.77
C TRP A 139 15.93 0.53 -1.33
N ILE A 140 16.87 0.27 -2.24
CA ILE A 140 17.12 -1.08 -2.79
C ILE A 140 17.50 -2.06 -1.68
N VAL A 141 18.41 -1.66 -0.79
CA VAL A 141 18.82 -2.50 0.36
C VAL A 141 17.61 -2.82 1.24
N GLY A 142 16.82 -1.81 1.61
CA GLY A 142 15.62 -2.01 2.41
C GLY A 142 14.60 -2.93 1.74
N PHE A 143 14.35 -2.72 0.45
CA PHE A 143 13.44 -3.56 -0.35
C PHE A 143 13.92 -5.02 -0.39
N CYS A 144 15.20 -5.26 -0.63
CA CYS A 144 15.78 -6.60 -0.66
C CYS A 144 15.72 -7.27 0.71
N THR A 145 16.03 -6.55 1.79
CA THR A 145 15.93 -7.07 3.16
C THR A 145 14.51 -7.46 3.50
N GLU A 146 13.53 -6.60 3.21
CA GLU A 146 12.10 -6.89 3.42
C GLU A 146 11.67 -8.12 2.63
N PHE A 147 12.02 -8.17 1.34
CA PHE A 147 11.68 -9.30 0.47
C PHE A 147 12.25 -10.62 0.99
N LEU A 148 13.53 -10.65 1.38
CA LEU A 148 14.17 -11.84 1.93
C LEU A 148 13.52 -12.28 3.24
N ALA A 149 13.21 -11.33 4.14
CA ALA A 149 12.55 -11.62 5.41
C ALA A 149 11.15 -12.21 5.20
N ASP A 150 10.37 -11.68 4.25
CA ASP A 150 9.04 -12.20 3.93
C ASP A 150 9.11 -13.61 3.34
N VAL A 151 10.06 -13.87 2.44
CA VAL A 151 10.27 -15.22 1.88
C VAL A 151 10.69 -16.20 2.97
N GLN A 152 11.64 -15.83 3.83
CA GLN A 152 12.08 -16.67 4.95
C GLN A 152 10.93 -16.98 5.90
N LYS A 153 10.12 -15.98 6.25
CA LYS A 153 8.95 -16.18 7.10
C LYS A 153 7.90 -17.07 6.43
N PHE A 154 7.70 -16.88 5.13
CA PHE A 154 6.74 -17.68 4.35
C PHE A 154 7.15 -19.15 4.28
N THR A 155 8.43 -19.43 3.99
CA THR A 155 8.95 -20.81 3.95
C THR A 155 8.97 -21.46 5.33
N PHE A 156 9.33 -20.72 6.37
CA PHE A 156 9.31 -21.23 7.75
C PHE A 156 7.91 -21.68 8.19
N ARG A 157 6.86 -20.88 7.91
CA ARG A 157 5.47 -21.22 8.26
C ARG A 157 4.82 -22.27 7.34
N ALA A 158 5.44 -22.56 6.20
CA ALA A 158 4.97 -23.62 5.31
C ALA A 158 5.20 -25.02 5.92
N ASP A 159 6.18 -25.17 6.81
CA ASP A 159 6.41 -26.38 7.58
C ASP A 159 5.32 -26.55 8.67
N PRO A 160 4.55 -27.65 8.67
CA PRO A 160 3.55 -27.93 9.71
C PRO A 160 4.12 -27.92 11.14
N ALA A 161 5.39 -28.27 11.33
CA ALA A 161 6.04 -28.28 12.65
C ALA A 161 6.14 -26.88 13.27
N ASN A 162 6.11 -25.83 12.44
CA ASN A 162 6.28 -24.43 12.85
C ASN A 162 4.95 -23.67 12.95
N ARG A 163 3.81 -24.34 12.80
CA ARG A 163 2.47 -23.76 12.99
C ARG A 163 2.09 -23.79 14.47
N HIS A 164 2.69 -22.87 15.23
CA HIS A 164 2.28 -22.55 16.60
C HIS A 164 1.26 -21.41 16.63
#